data_AF-A0A9D0UED1-F1
#
_entry.id   AF-A0A9D0UED1-F1
#
_cell.length_a   1.000
_cell.length_b   1.000
_cell.length_c   1.000
_cell.angle_alpha   90.00
_cell.angle_beta   90.00
_cell.angle_gamma   90.00
#
_symmetry.space_group_name_H-M   'P 1'
#
loop_
_entity.id
_entity.type
_entity.pdbx_description
1 polymer ?
#
loop_
_entity_poly.entity_id
_entity_poly.type
_entity_poly.pdbx_seq_one_letter_code
_entity_poly.pdbx_strand_id
1 'polypeptide(L)'
;MTENSEKKLQELRKGVQDAVEKNQDVQTAVRDITLKALGEGELDKERIRSVAEAVMQGAGDAVTRESEQMKESLAEAATGLEQALIQAADAFRLAIEEAAGRVNEFSSTELKRSLNDLDSLEDIFIETLQRMTKSSGEMVRTIAEDMAAHARNSGTSVGEHVGR
;
A
#
# COMPACT_ATOMS: atom_id res chain seq x y z
N MET A 1 0.76 -17.29 -8.83
CA MET A 1 -0.07 -16.20 -9.38
C MET A 1 -0.78 -16.69 -10.63
N THR A 2 -2.02 -16.26 -10.87
CA THR A 2 -2.77 -16.56 -12.10
C THR A 2 -2.62 -15.43 -13.10
N GLU A 3 -2.76 -15.71 -14.39
CA GLU A 3 -2.71 -14.72 -15.48
C GLU A 3 -3.70 -13.55 -15.26
N ASN A 4 -4.87 -13.84 -14.66
CA ASN A 4 -5.86 -12.83 -14.33
C ASN A 4 -5.40 -11.87 -13.20
N SER A 5 -4.67 -12.40 -12.21
CA SER A 5 -4.11 -11.59 -11.12
C SER A 5 -3.03 -10.64 -11.63
N GLU A 6 -2.16 -11.11 -12.53
CA GLU A 6 -1.11 -10.29 -13.13
C GLU A 6 -1.68 -9.14 -13.96
N LYS A 7 -2.71 -9.45 -14.78
CA LYS A 7 -3.41 -8.43 -15.56
C LYS A 7 -4.02 -7.35 -14.67
N LYS A 8 -4.69 -7.72 -13.58
CA LYS A 8 -5.25 -6.77 -12.62
C LYS A 8 -4.19 -5.86 -11.99
N LEU A 9 -3.03 -6.40 -11.63
CA LEU A 9 -1.93 -5.61 -11.08
C LEU A 9 -1.35 -4.64 -12.11
N GLN A 10 -1.30 -5.03 -13.40
CA GLN A 10 -0.90 -4.12 -14.48
C GLN A 10 -1.92 -2.99 -14.69
N GLU A 11 -3.21 -3.31 -14.69
CA GLU A 11 -4.29 -2.31 -14.79
C GLU A 11 -4.27 -1.34 -13.61
N LEU A 12 -4.03 -1.84 -12.39
CA LEU A 12 -3.82 -1.04 -11.19
C LEU A 12 -2.63 -0.10 -11.34
N ARG A 13 -1.45 -0.63 -11.71
CA ARG A 13 -0.23 0.14 -11.93
C ARG A 13 -0.48 1.27 -12.93
N LYS A 14 -1.16 0.97 -14.04
CA LYS A 14 -1.50 1.97 -15.06
C LYS A 14 -2.48 3.02 -14.55
N GLY A 15 -3.50 2.61 -13.80
CA GLY A 15 -4.47 3.54 -13.20
C GLY A 15 -3.82 4.52 -12.22
N VAL A 16 -2.84 4.05 -11.43
CA VAL A 16 -2.06 4.93 -10.55
C VAL A 16 -1.17 5.87 -11.34
N GLN A 17 -0.46 5.37 -12.36
CA GLN A 17 0.35 6.21 -13.25
C GLN A 17 -0.49 7.37 -13.81
N ASP A 18 -1.67 7.06 -14.36
CA ASP A 18 -2.55 8.07 -14.97
C ASP A 18 -3.10 9.07 -13.94
N ALA A 19 -3.32 8.65 -12.69
CA ALA A 19 -3.74 9.52 -11.60
C ALA A 19 -2.63 10.51 -11.20
N VAL A 20 -1.39 10.03 -11.10
CA VAL A 20 -0.22 10.84 -10.78
C VAL A 20 0.10 11.82 -11.93
N GLU A 21 0.02 11.38 -13.19
CA GLU A 21 0.24 12.23 -14.36
C GLU A 21 -0.77 13.39 -14.48
N LYS A 22 -2.02 13.18 -14.03
CA LYS A 22 -3.04 14.24 -13.96
C LYS A 22 -2.71 15.29 -12.90
N ASN A 23 -1.91 14.94 -11.90
CA ASN A 23 -1.48 15.81 -10.81
C ASN A 23 -2.64 16.60 -10.15
N GLN A 24 -3.74 15.90 -9.89
CA GLN A 24 -4.91 16.45 -9.19
C GLN A 24 -5.31 15.48 -8.10
N ASP A 25 -5.30 15.96 -6.85
CA ASP A 25 -5.67 15.19 -5.66
C ASP A 25 -5.00 13.80 -5.60
N VAL A 26 -3.70 13.72 -5.91
CA VAL A 26 -2.99 12.46 -6.15
C VAL A 26 -3.11 11.54 -4.95
N GLN A 27 -2.93 12.07 -3.74
CA GLN A 27 -3.12 11.33 -2.49
C GLN A 27 -4.49 10.63 -2.44
N THR A 28 -5.57 11.36 -2.71
CA THR A 28 -6.94 10.84 -2.66
C THR A 28 -7.17 9.80 -3.75
N ALA A 29 -6.74 10.09 -4.98
CA ALA A 29 -6.90 9.18 -6.11
C ALA A 29 -6.16 7.86 -5.88
N VAL A 30 -4.91 7.92 -5.40
CA VAL A 30 -4.10 6.73 -5.11
C VAL A 30 -4.71 5.92 -3.96
N ARG A 31 -5.18 6.58 -2.90
CA ARG A 31 -5.89 5.91 -1.80
C ARG A 31 -7.09 5.13 -2.32
N ASP A 32 -7.97 5.78 -3.08
CA ASP A 32 -9.23 5.18 -3.54
C ASP A 32 -9.00 4.03 -4.53
N ILE A 33 -8.03 4.18 -5.44
CA ILE A 33 -7.61 3.12 -6.37
C ILE A 33 -7.07 1.91 -5.59
N THR A 34 -6.24 2.15 -4.58
CA THR A 34 -5.65 1.10 -3.74
C THR A 34 -6.73 0.36 -2.96
N LEU A 35 -7.66 1.08 -2.31
CA LEU A 35 -8.76 0.48 -1.55
C LEU A 35 -9.65 -0.38 -2.44
N LYS A 36 -9.96 0.09 -3.65
CA LYS A 36 -10.70 -0.71 -4.62
C LYS A 36 -9.94 -1.98 -4.96
N ALA A 37 -8.64 -1.87 -5.27
CA ALA A 37 -7.81 -3.02 -5.61
C ALA A 37 -7.69 -4.03 -4.48
N LEU A 38 -7.66 -3.57 -3.22
CA LEU A 38 -7.68 -4.39 -2.01
C LEU A 38 -9.05 -5.06 -1.80
N GLY A 39 -10.16 -4.37 -2.06
CA GLY A 39 -11.52 -4.92 -1.90
C GLY A 39 -11.92 -6.02 -2.90
N GLU A 40 -11.24 -6.14 -4.05
CA GLU A 40 -11.62 -7.07 -5.13
C GLU A 40 -11.22 -8.56 -4.92
N GLY A 41 -10.87 -8.99 -3.70
CA GLY A 41 -10.36 -10.34 -3.44
C GLY A 41 -10.00 -10.60 -1.98
N GLU A 42 -9.41 -11.77 -1.71
CA GLU A 42 -8.97 -12.14 -0.36
C GLU A 42 -7.85 -11.24 0.13
N LEU A 43 -7.96 -10.80 1.37
CA LEU A 43 -7.06 -9.82 1.94
C LEU A 43 -6.01 -10.51 2.80
N ASP A 44 -5.07 -11.13 2.08
CA ASP A 44 -3.88 -11.74 2.64
C ASP A 44 -2.64 -10.86 2.44
N LYS A 45 -1.60 -11.18 3.21
CA LYS A 45 -0.32 -10.47 3.20
C LYS A 45 0.35 -10.37 1.82
N GLU A 46 0.31 -11.43 1.01
CA GLU A 46 0.98 -11.46 -0.30
C GLU A 46 0.25 -10.58 -1.31
N ARG A 47 -1.07 -10.60 -1.29
CA ARG A 47 -1.89 -9.74 -2.14
C ARG A 47 -1.74 -8.27 -1.77
N ILE A 48 -1.77 -7.94 -0.48
CA ILE A 48 -1.56 -6.56 -0.01
C ILE A 48 -0.19 -6.05 -0.46
N ARG A 49 0.86 -6.87 -0.30
CA ARG A 49 2.20 -6.53 -0.80
C ARG A 49 2.19 -6.28 -2.31
N SER A 50 1.60 -7.18 -3.09
CA SER A 50 1.59 -7.07 -4.55
C SER A 50 0.84 -5.81 -5.03
N VAL A 51 -0.26 -5.45 -4.35
CA VAL A 51 -1.02 -4.21 -4.61
C VAL A 51 -0.18 -2.98 -4.25
N ALA A 52 0.43 -2.96 -3.06
CA ALA A 52 1.30 -1.86 -2.64
C ALA A 52 2.48 -1.64 -3.60
N GLU A 53 3.14 -2.72 -4.02
CA GLU A 53 4.21 -2.68 -5.02
C GLU A 53 3.72 -2.14 -6.37
N ALA A 54 2.58 -2.61 -6.86
CA ALA A 54 2.02 -2.15 -8.14
C ALA A 54 1.62 -0.66 -8.11
N VAL A 55 1.06 -0.20 -6.99
CA VAL A 55 0.72 1.22 -6.78
C VAL A 55 1.96 2.09 -6.85
N MET A 56 2.98 1.76 -6.07
CA MET A 56 4.20 2.57 -6.03
C MET A 56 5.02 2.50 -7.33
N GLN A 57 5.01 1.36 -8.03
CA GLN A 57 5.58 1.27 -9.37
C GLN A 57 4.85 2.19 -10.35
N GLY A 58 3.52 2.24 -10.30
CA GLY A 58 2.73 3.13 -11.16
C GLY A 58 3.03 4.60 -10.89
N ALA A 59 3.17 4.97 -9.63
CA ALA A 59 3.55 6.32 -9.24
C ALA A 59 4.98 6.68 -9.70
N GLY A 60 5.92 5.73 -9.58
CA GLY A 60 7.28 5.90 -10.07
C GLY A 60 7.36 6.03 -11.59
N ASP A 61 6.55 5.27 -12.34
CA ASP A 61 6.51 5.31 -13.81
C ASP A 61 6.00 6.66 -14.36
N ALA A 62 5.15 7.34 -13.60
CA ALA A 62 4.65 8.67 -13.98
C ALA A 62 5.78 9.71 -14.01
N VAL A 63 6.86 9.50 -13.26
CA VAL A 63 8.02 10.40 -13.18
C VAL A 63 8.86 10.30 -14.45
N THR A 64 8.43 11.03 -15.49
CA THR A 64 9.09 11.07 -16.80
C THR A 64 10.17 12.16 -16.91
N ARG A 65 10.17 13.12 -15.99
CA ARG A 65 11.13 14.22 -15.92
C ARG A 65 11.34 14.63 -14.47
N GLU A 66 12.50 15.22 -14.22
CA GLU A 66 12.81 15.78 -12.92
C GLU A 66 12.13 17.15 -12.73
N SER A 67 11.15 17.23 -11.84
CA SER A 67 10.57 18.49 -11.37
C SER A 67 10.05 18.38 -9.95
N GLU A 68 10.00 19.49 -9.22
CA GLU A 68 9.44 19.53 -7.85
C GLU A 68 8.00 19.03 -7.80
N GLN A 69 7.20 19.34 -8.81
CA GLN A 69 5.83 18.82 -8.94
C GLN A 69 5.80 17.30 -8.94
N MET A 70 6.66 16.61 -9.70
CA MET A 70 6.67 15.14 -9.72
C MET A 70 7.17 14.55 -8.40
N LYS A 71 8.05 15.26 -7.68
CA LYS A 71 8.48 14.84 -6.34
C LYS A 71 7.30 14.89 -5.37
N GLU A 72 6.53 15.97 -5.40
CA GLU A 72 5.33 16.15 -4.58
C GLU A 72 4.28 15.09 -4.92
N SER A 73 3.97 14.85 -6.20
CA SER A 73 3.01 13.81 -6.59
C SER A 73 3.43 12.42 -6.12
N LEU A 74 4.74 12.11 -6.12
CA LEU A 74 5.24 10.82 -5.66
C LEU A 74 5.10 10.67 -4.14
N ALA A 75 5.38 11.73 -3.38
CA ALA A 75 5.17 11.76 -1.94
C ALA A 75 3.67 11.65 -1.59
N GLU A 76 2.81 12.38 -2.30
CA GLU A 76 1.36 12.29 -2.17
C GLU A 76 0.84 10.88 -2.47
N ALA A 77 1.36 10.23 -3.51
CA ALA A 77 0.99 8.85 -3.84
C ALA A 77 1.36 7.87 -2.71
N ALA A 78 2.55 8.00 -2.13
CA ALA A 78 2.97 7.19 -0.99
C ALA A 78 2.09 7.44 0.25
N THR A 79 1.73 8.68 0.53
CA THR A 79 0.75 9.02 1.59
C THR A 79 -0.63 8.44 1.28
N GLY A 80 -1.06 8.44 0.02
CA GLY A 80 -2.31 7.81 -0.41
C GLY A 80 -2.33 6.30 -0.17
N LEU A 81 -1.22 5.62 -0.47
CA LEU A 81 -1.03 4.21 -0.16
C LEU A 81 -1.06 3.95 1.36
N GLU A 82 -0.35 4.74 2.16
CA GLU A 82 -0.37 4.65 3.63
C GLU A 82 -1.80 4.73 4.18
N GLN A 83 -2.57 5.73 3.74
CA GLN A 83 -3.97 5.91 4.15
C GLN A 83 -4.86 4.73 3.74
N ALA A 84 -4.64 4.15 2.56
CA ALA A 84 -5.38 2.98 2.13
C ALA A 84 -5.04 1.74 2.98
N LEU A 85 -3.78 1.57 3.40
CA LEU A 85 -3.37 0.48 4.29
C LEU A 85 -3.98 0.63 5.68
N ILE A 86 -4.02 1.85 6.23
CA ILE A 86 -4.69 2.15 7.51
C ILE A 86 -6.18 1.78 7.45
N GLN A 87 -6.88 2.24 6.41
CA GLN A 87 -8.31 1.96 6.28
C GLN A 87 -8.60 0.47 5.98
N ALA A 88 -7.69 -0.23 5.28
CA ALA A 88 -7.78 -1.67 5.13
C ALA A 88 -7.58 -2.39 6.48
N ALA A 89 -6.65 -1.91 7.32
CA ALA A 89 -6.43 -2.44 8.66
C ALA A 89 -7.69 -2.32 9.53
N ASP A 90 -8.37 -1.17 9.50
CA ASP A 90 -9.65 -0.96 10.19
C ASP A 90 -10.72 -1.95 9.74
N ALA A 91 -10.87 -2.12 8.42
CA ALA A 91 -11.85 -3.03 7.86
C ALA A 91 -11.58 -4.48 8.28
N PHE A 92 -10.31 -4.92 8.33
CA PHE A 92 -9.95 -6.25 8.81
C PHE A 92 -10.19 -6.44 10.29
N ARG A 93 -9.81 -5.46 11.10
CA ARG A 93 -10.03 -5.54 12.54
C ARG A 93 -11.52 -5.73 12.84
N LEU A 94 -12.38 -4.93 12.20
CA LEU A 94 -13.83 -5.07 12.33
C LEU A 94 -14.32 -6.44 11.86
N ALA A 95 -13.85 -6.94 10.71
CA ALA A 95 -14.23 -8.26 10.22
C ALA A 95 -13.80 -9.40 11.18
N ILE A 96 -12.61 -9.29 11.78
CA ILE A 96 -12.11 -10.24 12.79
C ILE A 96 -12.96 -10.16 14.07
N GLU A 97 -13.30 -8.96 14.54
CA GLU A 97 -14.14 -8.74 15.72
C GLU A 97 -15.54 -9.36 15.52
N GLU A 98 -16.14 -9.19 14.34
CA GLU A 98 -17.42 -9.82 13.99
C GLU A 98 -17.31 -11.35 13.91
N ALA A 99 -16.23 -11.87 13.33
CA ALA A 99 -15.97 -13.32 13.24
C ALA A 99 -15.75 -13.95 14.63
N ALA A 100 -15.06 -13.25 15.54
CA ALA A 100 -14.87 -13.69 16.91
C ALA A 100 -16.19 -13.75 17.70
N GLY A 101 -17.14 -12.84 17.40
CA GLY A 101 -18.50 -12.91 17.92
C GLY A 101 -19.28 -14.15 17.46
N ARG A 102 -18.87 -14.75 16.32
CA ARG A 102 -19.41 -16.02 15.78
C ARG A 102 -18.57 -17.21 16.25
N VAL A 103 -18.47 -17.39 17.58
CA VAL A 103 -17.57 -18.32 18.31
C VAL A 103 -17.54 -19.78 17.79
N ASN A 104 -18.53 -20.23 17.01
CA ASN A 104 -18.57 -21.59 16.45
C ASN A 104 -17.96 -21.73 15.04
N GLU A 105 -17.59 -20.64 14.37
CA GLU A 105 -17.09 -20.65 12.98
C GLU A 105 -15.57 -20.54 12.86
N PHE A 106 -14.88 -19.92 13.84
CA PHE A 106 -13.44 -19.65 13.75
C PHE A 106 -12.69 -20.05 15.03
N SER A 107 -11.53 -20.68 14.87
CA SER A 107 -10.66 -21.01 16.00
C SER A 107 -9.90 -19.78 16.51
N SER A 108 -9.56 -19.77 17.80
CA SER A 108 -8.73 -18.71 18.39
C SER A 108 -7.34 -18.60 17.74
N THR A 109 -6.84 -19.67 17.14
CA THR A 109 -5.55 -19.69 16.42
C THR A 109 -5.66 -18.95 15.09
N GLU A 110 -6.75 -19.15 14.35
CA GLU A 110 -6.99 -18.44 13.08
C GLU A 110 -7.17 -16.94 13.31
N LEU A 111 -7.97 -16.56 14.33
CA LEU A 111 -8.17 -15.15 14.68
C LEU A 111 -6.85 -14.45 15.07
N LYS A 112 -5.98 -15.13 15.84
CA LYS A 112 -4.64 -14.61 16.18
C LYS A 112 -3.75 -14.45 14.96
N ARG A 113 -3.81 -15.39 14.00
CA ARG A 113 -3.05 -15.27 12.76
C ARG A 113 -3.48 -14.06 11.95
N SER A 114 -4.79 -13.84 11.81
CA SER A 114 -5.32 -12.67 11.10
C SER A 114 -4.94 -11.35 11.75
N LEU A 115 -4.86 -11.29 13.08
CA LEU A 115 -4.33 -10.12 13.80
C LEU A 115 -2.83 -9.91 13.53
N ASN A 116 -2.02 -10.98 13.52
CA ASN A 116 -0.59 -10.84 13.18
C ASN A 116 -0.37 -10.40 11.72
N ASP A 117 -1.30 -10.71 10.81
CA ASP A 117 -1.23 -10.23 9.43
C ASP A 117 -1.43 -8.70 9.37
N LEU A 118 -2.18 -8.08 10.30
CA LEU A 118 -2.29 -6.62 10.45
C LEU A 118 -0.95 -5.97 10.83
N ASP A 119 -0.23 -6.57 11.76
CA ASP A 119 1.08 -6.05 12.19
C ASP A 119 2.05 -5.94 11.00
N SER A 120 1.87 -6.81 9.99
CA SER A 120 2.73 -6.83 8.82
C SER A 120 2.47 -5.72 7.79
N LEU A 121 1.45 -4.89 7.98
CA LEU A 121 1.12 -3.82 7.03
C LEU A 121 2.17 -2.71 7.00
N GLU A 122 2.72 -2.32 8.16
CA GLU A 122 3.83 -1.38 8.23
C GLU A 122 5.08 -1.96 7.55
N ASP A 123 5.40 -3.23 7.83
CA ASP A 123 6.52 -3.92 7.19
C ASP A 123 6.37 -3.91 5.67
N ILE A 124 5.15 -4.17 5.16
CA ILE A 124 4.84 -4.12 3.72
C ILE A 124 5.06 -2.72 3.17
N PHE A 125 4.58 -1.68 3.85
CA PHE A 125 4.74 -0.30 3.39
C PHE A 125 6.23 0.08 3.30
N ILE A 126 6.99 -0.21 4.35
CA ILE A 126 8.43 0.05 4.41
C ILE A 126 9.18 -0.78 3.35
N GLU A 127 8.87 -2.07 3.19
CA GLU A 127 9.45 -2.94 2.16
C GLU A 127 9.17 -2.39 0.75
N THR A 128 7.97 -1.86 0.52
CA THR A 128 7.56 -1.31 -0.77
C THR A 128 8.41 -0.09 -1.14
N LEU A 129 8.56 0.87 -0.22
CA LEU A 129 9.43 2.04 -0.42
C LEU A 129 10.87 1.60 -0.69
N GLN A 130 11.40 0.63 0.05
CA GLN A 130 12.75 0.09 -0.18
C GLN A 130 12.94 -0.60 -1.52
N ARG A 131 11.90 -1.20 -2.09
CA ARG A 131 11.99 -1.87 -3.39
C ARG A 131 12.08 -0.85 -4.53
N MET A 132 11.37 0.27 -4.41
CA MET A 132 11.46 1.36 -5.39
C MET A 132 12.87 1.90 -5.54
N THR A 133 13.65 1.94 -4.45
CA THR A 133 15.04 2.44 -4.51
C THR A 133 15.93 1.61 -5.46
N LYS A 134 15.56 0.36 -5.73
CA LYS A 134 16.32 -0.58 -6.56
C LYS A 134 15.90 -0.58 -8.03
N SER A 135 14.69 -0.14 -8.35
CA SER A 135 14.07 -0.32 -9.67
C SER A 135 13.71 0.97 -10.39
N SER A 136 14.10 2.13 -9.85
CA SER A 136 13.62 3.43 -10.33
C SER A 136 14.76 4.39 -10.69
N GLY A 137 14.42 5.44 -11.46
CA GLY A 137 15.34 6.53 -11.78
C GLY A 137 15.81 7.29 -10.53
N GLU A 138 16.85 8.11 -10.68
CA GLU A 138 17.56 8.76 -9.56
C GLU A 138 16.64 9.58 -8.64
N MET A 139 15.73 10.38 -9.22
CA MET A 139 14.72 11.13 -8.46
C MET A 139 13.83 10.23 -7.59
N VAL A 140 13.21 9.22 -8.20
CA VAL A 140 12.30 8.30 -7.50
C VAL A 140 13.05 7.54 -6.41
N ARG A 141 14.28 7.11 -6.69
CA ARG A 141 15.16 6.46 -5.71
C ARG A 141 15.41 7.37 -4.51
N THR A 142 15.78 8.63 -4.75
CA THR A 142 16.11 9.58 -3.68
C THR A 142 14.92 9.81 -2.74
N ILE A 143 13.73 10.01 -3.32
CA ILE A 143 12.50 10.19 -2.53
C ILE A 143 12.17 8.93 -1.75
N ALA A 144 12.19 7.77 -2.41
CA ALA A 144 11.88 6.50 -1.76
C ALA A 144 12.89 6.14 -0.64
N GLU A 145 14.17 6.51 -0.80
CA GLU A 145 15.20 6.36 0.24
C GLU A 145 14.90 7.24 1.46
N ASP A 146 14.56 8.51 1.24
CA ASP A 146 14.21 9.45 2.32
C ASP A 146 12.98 8.96 3.09
N MET A 147 11.92 8.59 2.37
CA MET A 147 10.69 8.06 2.97
C MET A 147 10.93 6.75 3.73
N ALA A 148 11.68 5.80 3.14
CA ALA A 148 12.00 4.54 3.81
C ALA A 148 12.88 4.76 5.05
N ALA A 149 13.81 5.72 5.01
CA ALA A 149 14.63 6.07 6.16
C ALA A 149 13.79 6.72 7.27
N HIS A 150 12.90 7.64 6.92
CA HIS A 150 11.97 8.27 7.85
C HIS A 150 11.08 7.21 8.52
N ALA A 151 10.42 6.37 7.73
CA ALA A 151 9.54 5.32 8.22
C ALA A 151 10.23 4.35 9.20
N ARG A 152 11.49 3.96 8.93
CA ARG A 152 12.25 3.10 9.86
C ARG A 152 12.67 3.80 11.15
N ASN A 153 12.98 5.08 11.09
CA ASN A 153 13.55 5.82 12.22
C ASN A 153 12.46 6.42 13.13
N SER A 154 11.31 6.76 12.54
CA SER A 154 10.23 7.48 13.19
C SER A 154 8.93 6.68 13.31
N GLY A 155 8.88 5.49 12.68
CA GLY A 155 7.63 4.73 12.52
C GLY A 155 6.79 5.26 11.36
N THR A 156 5.66 4.62 11.13
CA THR A 156 4.66 5.02 10.12
C THR A 156 3.31 5.25 10.77
N SER A 157 2.44 6.00 10.10
CA SER A 157 1.05 6.13 10.55
C SER A 157 0.34 4.77 10.51
N VAL A 158 0.76 3.85 9.62
CA VAL A 158 0.31 2.45 9.62
C VAL A 158 0.69 1.76 10.94
N GLY A 159 1.95 1.88 11.36
CA GLY A 159 2.49 1.28 12.58
C GLY A 159 1.79 1.76 13.84
N GLU A 160 1.65 3.09 13.97
CA GLU A 160 0.90 3.70 15.08
C GLU A 160 -0.54 3.18 15.15
N HIS A 161 -1.17 2.99 13.99
CA HIS A 161 -2.57 2.56 13.90
C HIS A 161 -2.76 1.07 14.21
N VAL A 162 -1.84 0.20 13.79
CA VAL A 162 -1.90 -1.24 14.11
C VAL A 162 -1.33 -1.57 15.49
N GLY A 163 -0.73 -0.59 16.19
CA GLY A 163 -0.31 -0.70 17.58
C GLY A 163 1.13 -1.20 17.77
N ARG A 164 2.04 -0.84 16.87
CA ARG A 164 3.48 -1.11 16.96
C ARG A 164 4.28 0.06 17.54
#